data_AF-A0A0D2GT63-F1
#
_entry.id   AF-A0A0D2GT63-F1
#
_cell.length_a   1.000
_cell.length_b   1.000
_cell.length_c   1.000
_cell.angle_alpha   90.00
_cell.angle_beta   90.00
_cell.angle_gamma   90.00
#
_symmetry.space_group_name_H-M   'P 1'
#
loop_
_entity.id
_entity.type
_entity.pdbx_description
1 polymer ?
#
loop_
_entity_poly.entity_id
_entity_poly.type
_entity_poly.pdbx_seq_one_letter_code
_entity_poly.pdbx_strand_id
1 'polypeptide(L)'
;MTPEKLAHFASDVRLFSPEDIDRLHRVLFRLQEAAISFTPSALQREYNAIFPEDHVSTQYDDACLQWLLDLLETDPDIPLNEKFLDVLQEANIVLTTDGTSTDAATDYEEGRNSRVGSHISMPVRPATPDSIDSINENDPLWQQAVALDNRKLASQALEQWRHKLQLQRAAYLEYEDPAMNAVADSLYLRNLARKVLSHWRNTVAEIRQLDNVADGFRMRRDAASSLKNWTLSTREMLFVKIRDERVLRKTLGKWQERTANLREMEVAAADVRDRQALENALMKMVAKRSQIRQAETQAVLVYEGNLSRKMLQTWLVHLDHIRLNERRAEAAADYFASKHTLQKWREKARLRIEEKKAIEARKHILSFTYFHKWRAATKKSKEMKYSESYKIMRRKVKMNIARTALNVWREKATQMRQMNVTAQEFRARKDVENARRTAHGAIIIMYNKTEQIQEANVRADGLFRKNLIERLEIFGSNWLVPTRQILENQRKADEYRSTRTASYAVQMLRNWRNAAFRTKRLEEDADVLFHRNEKKRALGFLQAWRQASTRSRREEAVREASLVPATPAARRSQLLASTTPAYTPAIGLFGKDIGAVEEEE
;
A
#
# COMPACT_ATOMS: atom_id res chain seq x y z
N MET A 1 -40.68 2.78 -43.22
CA MET A 1 -41.59 3.08 -44.34
C MET A 1 -41.16 2.23 -45.54
N THR A 2 -42.07 1.54 -46.24
CA THR A 2 -41.70 0.85 -47.51
C THR A 2 -41.51 1.87 -48.63
N PRO A 3 -40.60 1.65 -49.60
CA PRO A 3 -40.35 2.61 -50.68
C PRO A 3 -41.60 2.96 -51.49
N GLU A 4 -42.53 2.00 -51.66
CA GLU A 4 -43.81 2.24 -52.32
C GLU A 4 -44.71 3.21 -51.55
N LYS A 5 -44.77 3.09 -50.21
CA LYS A 5 -45.50 4.04 -49.37
C LYS A 5 -44.83 5.41 -49.40
N LEU A 6 -43.50 5.45 -49.32
CA LEU A 6 -42.73 6.69 -49.37
C LEU A 6 -43.00 7.44 -50.68
N ALA A 7 -42.99 6.75 -51.81
CA ALA A 7 -43.35 7.32 -53.11
C ALA A 7 -44.80 7.85 -53.16
N HIS A 8 -45.75 7.17 -52.49
CA HIS A 8 -47.14 7.62 -52.41
C HIS A 8 -47.28 8.90 -51.57
N PHE A 9 -46.69 8.95 -50.37
CA PHE A 9 -46.70 10.16 -49.56
C PHE A 9 -45.95 11.31 -50.25
N ALA A 10 -44.87 11.02 -50.98
CA ALA A 10 -44.13 12.02 -51.76
C ALA A 10 -44.93 12.55 -52.96
N SER A 11 -45.75 11.72 -53.61
CA SER A 11 -46.66 12.21 -54.66
C SER A 11 -47.72 13.14 -54.10
N ASP A 12 -48.22 12.85 -52.89
CA ASP A 12 -49.29 13.62 -52.26
C ASP A 12 -48.77 14.97 -51.75
N VAL A 13 -47.58 15.01 -51.13
CA VAL A 13 -46.97 16.27 -50.67
C VAL A 13 -46.65 17.22 -51.82
N ARG A 14 -46.33 16.69 -53.02
CA ARG A 14 -46.11 17.53 -54.21
C ARG A 14 -47.37 18.28 -54.66
N LEU A 15 -48.55 17.89 -54.19
CA LEU A 15 -49.81 18.59 -54.45
C LEU A 15 -50.09 19.69 -53.43
N PHE A 16 -49.37 19.72 -52.31
CA PHE A 16 -49.55 20.74 -51.28
C PHE A 16 -48.88 22.05 -51.66
N SER A 17 -49.52 23.16 -51.27
CA SER A 17 -48.92 24.47 -51.48
C SER A 17 -47.66 24.62 -50.61
N PRO A 18 -46.71 25.49 -50.97
CA PRO A 18 -45.55 25.77 -50.13
C PRO A 18 -45.94 26.21 -48.71
N GLU A 19 -47.04 26.96 -48.58
CA GLU A 19 -47.61 27.40 -47.30
C GLU A 19 -48.10 26.23 -46.46
N ASP A 20 -48.75 25.24 -47.09
CA ASP A 20 -49.20 24.02 -46.41
C ASP A 20 -48.01 23.20 -45.90
N ILE A 21 -46.95 23.06 -46.71
CA ILE A 21 -45.74 22.35 -46.31
C ILE A 21 -45.05 23.07 -45.14
N ASP A 22 -44.98 24.40 -45.18
CA ASP A 22 -44.40 25.19 -44.10
C ASP A 22 -45.25 25.06 -42.82
N ARG A 23 -46.59 25.03 -42.96
CA ARG A 23 -47.52 24.78 -41.86
C ARG A 23 -47.30 23.40 -41.23
N LEU A 24 -47.19 22.35 -42.04
CA LEU A 24 -46.90 20.99 -41.57
C LEU A 24 -45.56 20.93 -40.82
N HIS A 25 -44.52 21.56 -41.38
CA HIS A 25 -43.22 21.65 -40.73
C HIS A 25 -43.27 22.40 -39.39
N ARG A 26 -44.02 23.52 -39.30
CA ARG A 26 -44.21 24.26 -38.03
C ARG A 26 -44.93 23.43 -36.97
N VAL A 27 -45.94 22.65 -37.36
CA VAL A 27 -46.66 21.75 -36.43
C VAL A 27 -45.71 20.72 -35.84
N LEU A 28 -44.90 20.09 -36.70
CA LEU A 28 -43.90 19.12 -36.26
C LEU A 28 -42.83 19.74 -35.37
N PHE A 29 -42.37 20.95 -35.72
CA PHE A 29 -41.38 21.68 -34.94
C PHE A 29 -41.90 22.04 -33.54
N ARG A 30 -43.15 22.55 -33.42
CA ARG A 30 -43.78 22.85 -32.12
C ARG A 30 -43.93 21.61 -31.26
N LEU A 31 -44.34 20.48 -31.85
CA LEU A 31 -44.46 19.21 -31.12
C LEU A 31 -43.11 18.72 -30.60
N GLN A 32 -42.05 18.84 -31.41
CA GLN A 32 -40.71 18.46 -31.01
C GLN A 32 -40.14 19.38 -29.93
N GLU A 33 -40.34 20.70 -30.05
CA GLU A 33 -39.89 21.68 -29.06
C GLU A 33 -40.58 21.49 -27.71
N ALA A 34 -41.88 21.14 -27.72
CA ALA A 34 -42.64 20.85 -26.51
C ALA A 34 -42.35 19.48 -25.89
N ALA A 35 -41.54 18.63 -26.54
CA ALA A 35 -41.24 17.25 -26.14
C ALA A 35 -42.51 16.40 -25.86
N ILE A 36 -43.60 16.67 -26.60
CA ILE A 36 -44.89 15.97 -26.46
C ILE A 36 -44.84 14.70 -27.32
N SER A 37 -45.38 13.59 -26.81
CA SER A 37 -45.52 12.36 -27.60
C SER A 37 -46.46 12.59 -28.79
N PHE A 38 -46.03 12.16 -29.98
CA PHE A 38 -46.82 12.22 -31.23
C PHE A 38 -48.07 11.34 -31.11
N THR A 39 -49.14 11.93 -30.58
CA THR A 39 -50.47 11.32 -30.49
C THR A 39 -51.41 12.03 -31.44
N PRO A 40 -52.41 11.35 -32.05
CA PRO A 40 -53.35 11.98 -32.97
C PRO A 40 -54.04 13.22 -32.38
N SER A 41 -54.33 13.19 -31.09
CA SER A 41 -54.94 14.30 -30.34
C SER A 41 -53.98 15.46 -30.10
N ALA A 42 -52.69 15.21 -29.89
CA ALA A 42 -51.68 16.26 -29.77
C ALA A 42 -51.45 16.95 -31.13
N LEU A 43 -51.41 16.17 -32.21
CA LEU A 43 -51.29 16.69 -33.56
C LEU A 43 -52.45 17.59 -33.95
N GLN A 44 -53.68 17.12 -33.75
CA GLN A 44 -54.86 17.92 -34.05
C GLN A 44 -54.91 19.20 -33.21
N ARG A 45 -54.44 19.15 -31.96
CA ARG A 45 -54.36 20.33 -31.08
C ARG A 45 -53.34 21.36 -31.59
N GLU A 46 -52.12 20.94 -31.92
CA GLU A 46 -51.08 21.87 -32.41
C GLU A 46 -51.38 22.37 -33.82
N TYR A 47 -51.97 21.53 -34.68
CA TYR A 47 -52.45 21.94 -36.00
C TYR A 47 -53.49 23.06 -35.88
N ASN A 48 -54.49 22.88 -35.01
CA ASN A 48 -55.50 23.89 -34.72
C ASN A 48 -54.93 25.15 -34.02
N ALA A 49 -53.78 25.05 -33.34
CA ALA A 49 -53.13 26.18 -32.68
C ALA A 49 -52.33 27.06 -33.65
N ILE A 50 -51.81 26.49 -34.75
CA ILE A 50 -51.08 27.23 -35.80
C ILE A 50 -52.06 27.85 -36.81
N PHE A 51 -53.16 27.17 -37.11
CA PHE A 51 -54.16 27.62 -38.09
C PHE A 51 -54.71 29.06 -37.91
N PRO A 52 -54.99 29.58 -36.69
CA PRO A 52 -55.49 30.94 -36.54
C PRO A 52 -54.49 32.02 -36.96
N GLU A 53 -53.22 31.69 -37.20
CA GLU A 53 -52.21 32.63 -37.71
C GLU A 53 -52.42 32.96 -39.21
N ASP A 54 -53.12 32.12 -39.98
CA ASP A 54 -53.21 32.24 -41.46
C ASP A 54 -54.62 32.62 -42.01
N HIS A 55 -55.60 32.96 -41.14
CA HIS A 55 -56.96 33.40 -41.53
C HIS A 55 -57.81 32.44 -42.40
N VAL A 56 -57.38 31.20 -42.65
CA VAL A 56 -58.21 30.19 -43.32
C VAL A 56 -59.15 29.57 -42.29
N SER A 57 -60.34 29.11 -42.69
CA SER A 57 -61.33 28.47 -41.80
C SER A 57 -61.16 26.94 -41.83
N THR A 58 -60.81 26.30 -40.72
CA THR A 58 -60.66 24.83 -40.63
C THR A 58 -62.03 24.15 -40.75
N GLN A 59 -62.30 23.53 -41.89
CA GLN A 59 -63.25 22.41 -41.94
C GLN A 59 -62.53 21.15 -41.49
N TYR A 60 -63.25 20.19 -40.89
CA TYR A 60 -62.72 18.94 -40.35
C TYR A 60 -62.01 18.05 -41.40
N ASP A 61 -62.15 18.38 -42.69
CA ASP A 61 -61.58 17.67 -43.85
C ASP A 61 -60.36 18.40 -44.44
N ASP A 62 -59.47 18.93 -43.60
CA ASP A 62 -58.21 19.47 -44.10
C ASP A 62 -57.29 18.33 -44.55
N ALA A 63 -57.01 18.29 -45.86
CA ALA A 63 -56.18 17.27 -46.49
C ALA A 63 -54.77 17.19 -45.87
N CYS A 64 -54.23 18.31 -45.38
CA CYS A 64 -52.91 18.36 -44.76
C CYS A 64 -52.90 17.66 -43.39
N LEU A 65 -53.97 17.84 -42.60
CA LEU A 65 -54.10 17.17 -41.31
C LEU A 65 -54.31 15.66 -41.50
N GLN A 66 -55.17 15.26 -42.44
CA GLN A 66 -55.40 13.85 -42.74
C GLN A 66 -54.11 13.17 -43.22
N TRP A 67 -53.40 13.80 -44.14
CA TRP A 67 -52.11 13.31 -44.64
C TRP A 67 -51.09 13.10 -43.51
N LEU A 68 -51.04 14.02 -42.54
CA LEU A 68 -50.09 13.93 -41.43
C LEU A 68 -50.51 12.90 -40.36
N LEU A 69 -51.83 12.65 -40.22
CA LEU A 69 -52.35 11.54 -39.41
C LEU A 69 -52.05 10.18 -40.09
N ASP A 70 -52.23 10.08 -41.41
CA ASP A 70 -51.90 8.88 -42.19
C ASP A 70 -50.40 8.58 -42.13
N LEU A 71 -49.56 9.62 -42.15
CA LEU A 71 -48.11 9.50 -41.98
C LEU A 71 -47.75 9.02 -40.56
N LEU A 72 -48.49 9.45 -39.53
CA LEU A 72 -48.29 8.98 -38.16
C LEU A 72 -48.62 7.49 -38.02
N GLU A 73 -49.73 7.04 -38.61
CA GLU A 73 -50.14 5.63 -38.58
C GLU A 73 -49.17 4.72 -39.34
N THR A 74 -48.46 5.26 -40.33
CA THR A 74 -47.51 4.51 -41.14
C THR A 74 -46.19 4.27 -40.39
N ASP A 75 -45.96 3.05 -39.90
CA ASP A 75 -44.75 2.57 -39.21
C ASP A 75 -44.44 3.31 -37.88
N PRO A 76 -45.07 2.91 -36.75
CA PRO A 76 -44.96 3.62 -35.47
C PRO A 76 -43.55 3.66 -34.86
N ASP A 77 -42.63 2.86 -35.38
CA ASP A 77 -41.26 2.75 -34.88
C ASP A 77 -40.36 3.93 -35.28
N ILE A 78 -40.70 4.64 -36.36
CA ILE A 78 -39.94 5.81 -36.84
C ILE A 78 -40.62 7.08 -36.30
N PRO A 79 -39.88 8.02 -35.68
CA PRO A 79 -40.47 9.27 -35.23
C PRO A 79 -41.05 10.05 -36.42
N LEU A 80 -42.21 10.68 -36.21
CA LEU A 80 -42.98 11.35 -37.27
C LEU A 80 -42.15 12.39 -38.04
N ASN A 81 -41.21 13.08 -37.36
CA ASN A 81 -40.37 14.07 -38.00
C ASN A 81 -39.38 13.45 -39.02
N GLU A 82 -38.78 12.30 -38.70
CA GLU A 82 -37.90 11.61 -39.65
C GLU A 82 -38.70 11.15 -40.89
N LYS A 83 -39.90 10.58 -40.70
CA LYS A 83 -40.77 10.21 -41.83
C LYS A 83 -41.12 11.41 -42.71
N PHE A 84 -41.41 12.55 -42.09
CA PHE A 84 -41.73 13.77 -42.82
C PHE A 84 -40.55 14.26 -43.66
N LEU A 85 -39.34 14.25 -43.09
CA LEU A 85 -38.11 14.63 -43.80
C LEU A 85 -37.77 13.65 -44.93
N ASP A 86 -37.94 12.35 -44.71
CA ASP A 86 -37.77 11.32 -45.75
C ASP A 86 -38.71 11.57 -46.94
N VAL A 87 -39.98 11.89 -46.65
CA VAL A 87 -40.96 12.21 -47.70
C VAL A 87 -40.58 13.48 -48.45
N LEU A 88 -40.13 14.54 -47.75
CA LEU A 88 -39.67 15.77 -48.41
C LEU A 88 -38.44 15.53 -49.28
N GLN A 89 -37.51 14.70 -48.82
CA GLN A 89 -36.32 14.34 -49.58
C GLN A 89 -36.68 13.56 -50.86
N GLU A 90 -37.57 12.57 -50.79
CA GLU A 90 -38.05 11.84 -51.98
C GLU A 90 -38.87 12.75 -52.92
N ALA A 91 -39.61 13.70 -52.35
CA ALA A 91 -40.33 14.70 -53.12
C ALA A 91 -39.39 15.71 -53.81
N ASN A 92 -38.09 15.74 -53.48
CA ASN A 92 -37.11 16.75 -53.85
C ASN A 92 -37.49 18.17 -53.38
N ILE A 93 -38.08 18.29 -52.19
CA ILE A 93 -38.49 19.57 -51.59
C ILE A 93 -37.47 19.93 -50.51
N VAL A 94 -36.72 21.01 -50.71
CA VAL A 94 -35.72 21.50 -49.75
C VAL A 94 -36.34 22.58 -48.87
N LEU A 95 -36.46 22.32 -47.57
CA LEU A 95 -36.86 23.32 -46.58
C LEU A 95 -35.74 24.34 -46.41
N THR A 96 -35.91 25.56 -46.92
CA THR A 96 -34.99 26.66 -46.64
C THR A 96 -35.45 27.44 -45.41
N THR A 97 -34.51 28.03 -44.66
CA THR A 97 -34.82 28.73 -43.38
C THR A 97 -35.73 29.95 -43.53
N ASP A 98 -35.97 30.39 -44.76
CA ASP A 98 -36.65 31.65 -45.07
C ASP A 98 -38.00 31.39 -45.79
N GLY A 99 -38.47 30.14 -45.82
CA GLY A 99 -39.70 29.67 -46.47
C GLY A 99 -39.42 28.53 -47.45
N THR A 100 -40.40 27.65 -47.68
CA THR A 100 -40.36 26.57 -48.68
C THR A 100 -40.27 27.15 -50.09
N SER A 101 -39.04 27.40 -50.58
CA SER A 101 -38.80 27.60 -52.02
C SER A 101 -38.74 26.22 -52.65
N THR A 102 -39.82 25.80 -53.31
CA THR A 102 -39.76 24.70 -54.27
C THR A 102 -38.94 25.19 -55.47
N ASP A 103 -37.62 25.01 -55.41
CA ASP A 103 -36.71 25.14 -56.55
C ASP A 103 -36.99 24.00 -57.55
N ALA A 104 -38.21 23.96 -58.09
CA ALA A 104 -38.60 23.20 -59.27
C ALA A 104 -38.35 24.04 -60.52
N ALA A 105 -37.16 24.63 -60.61
CA ALA A 105 -36.66 25.37 -61.77
C ALA A 105 -35.48 24.65 -62.45
N THR A 106 -35.46 23.31 -62.39
CA THR A 106 -34.55 22.47 -63.16
C THR A 106 -35.33 21.52 -64.07
N ASP A 107 -35.42 21.92 -65.33
CA ASP A 107 -35.35 21.07 -66.52
C ASP A 107 -36.36 19.92 -66.66
N TYR A 108 -37.66 20.22 -66.71
CA TYR A 108 -38.67 19.34 -67.33
C TYR A 108 -39.79 20.11 -68.04
N GLU A 109 -39.45 20.94 -69.03
CA GLU A 109 -40.36 21.26 -70.14
C GLU A 109 -39.56 21.35 -71.45
N GLU A 110 -39.60 20.27 -72.24
CA GLU A 110 -39.77 20.26 -73.71
C GLU A 110 -39.50 18.85 -74.25
N GLY A 111 -40.35 17.91 -73.85
CA GLY A 111 -40.30 16.56 -74.37
C GLY A 111 -41.66 15.94 -74.30
N ARG A 112 -42.51 16.25 -75.31
CA ARG A 112 -43.71 15.50 -75.78
C ARG A 112 -44.93 16.40 -75.99
N ASN A 113 -44.98 17.10 -77.14
CA ASN A 113 -46.18 17.24 -77.97
C ASN A 113 -45.86 17.93 -79.31
N SER A 114 -45.52 17.14 -80.33
CA SER A 114 -45.75 17.50 -81.74
C SER A 114 -45.82 16.23 -82.58
N ARG A 115 -46.99 15.59 -82.50
CA ARG A 115 -47.50 14.69 -83.53
C ARG A 115 -48.58 15.50 -84.25
N VAL A 116 -48.33 15.92 -85.49
CA VAL A 116 -49.26 16.00 -86.63
C VAL A 116 -48.52 16.64 -87.83
N GLY A 117 -48.26 15.82 -88.84
CA GLY A 117 -48.35 16.13 -90.27
C GLY A 117 -47.51 17.26 -90.87
N SER A 118 -46.48 16.91 -91.66
CA SER A 118 -46.56 17.13 -93.11
C SER A 118 -45.37 16.49 -93.82
N HIS A 119 -45.67 15.46 -94.61
CA HIS A 119 -44.82 14.99 -95.70
C HIS A 119 -44.72 16.11 -96.75
N ILE A 120 -43.57 16.79 -96.85
CA ILE A 120 -43.21 17.53 -98.07
C ILE A 120 -41.88 16.97 -98.56
N SER A 121 -42.01 16.05 -99.52
CA SER A 121 -40.94 15.59 -100.39
C SER A 121 -40.40 16.79 -101.17
N MET A 122 -39.20 17.27 -100.81
CA MET A 122 -38.46 18.21 -101.64
C MET A 122 -37.78 17.44 -102.79
N PRO A 123 -37.91 17.90 -104.05
CA PRO A 123 -37.38 17.21 -105.21
C PRO A 123 -35.86 17.35 -105.27
N VAL A 124 -35.22 16.20 -105.48
CA VAL A 124 -33.81 16.06 -105.86
C VAL A 124 -33.53 16.95 -107.06
N ARG A 125 -32.79 18.04 -106.85
CA ARG A 125 -32.31 18.95 -107.90
C ARG A 125 -31.07 18.31 -108.56
N PRO A 126 -31.06 18.12 -109.89
CA PRO A 126 -29.95 17.47 -110.58
C PRO A 126 -28.70 18.35 -110.56
N ALA A 127 -27.56 17.73 -110.28
CA ALA A 127 -26.25 18.35 -110.22
C ALA A 127 -25.88 18.97 -111.58
N THR A 128 -25.83 20.29 -111.62
CA THR A 128 -25.22 21.07 -112.70
C THR A 128 -23.72 21.24 -112.39
N PRO A 129 -22.81 20.84 -113.31
CA PRO A 129 -21.37 20.75 -113.04
C PRO A 129 -20.58 22.08 -113.05
N ASP A 130 -21.23 23.25 -112.98
CA ASP A 130 -20.56 24.56 -113.04
C ASP A 130 -20.93 25.51 -111.87
N SER A 131 -21.26 24.97 -110.68
CA SER A 131 -21.52 25.81 -109.50
C SER A 131 -20.21 26.23 -108.82
N ILE A 132 -20.05 27.53 -108.59
CA ILE A 132 -18.94 28.21 -107.89
C ILE A 132 -18.82 27.78 -106.40
N ASP A 133 -19.62 26.81 -105.96
CA ASP A 133 -19.71 26.31 -104.58
C ASP A 133 -18.72 25.19 -104.24
N SER A 134 -17.73 24.88 -105.08
CA SER A 134 -16.62 23.98 -104.68
C SER A 134 -15.54 24.75 -103.90
N ILE A 135 -15.95 25.53 -102.90
CA ILE A 135 -14.99 26.00 -101.89
C ILE A 135 -14.68 24.77 -101.04
N ASN A 136 -13.44 24.30 -101.12
CA ASN A 136 -12.99 23.16 -100.31
C ASN A 136 -13.07 23.58 -98.83
N GLU A 137 -14.11 23.14 -98.11
CA GLU A 137 -14.30 23.42 -96.68
C GLU A 137 -13.13 22.90 -95.81
N ASN A 138 -12.26 22.06 -96.39
CA ASN A 138 -11.03 21.57 -95.77
C ASN A 138 -9.78 22.39 -96.15
N ASP A 139 -9.91 23.48 -96.91
CA ASP A 139 -8.80 24.39 -97.15
C ASP A 139 -8.43 25.10 -95.83
N PRO A 140 -7.19 24.97 -95.33
CA PRO A 140 -6.77 25.61 -94.09
C PRO A 140 -6.97 27.14 -94.11
N LEU A 141 -6.88 27.78 -95.28
CA LEU A 141 -7.15 29.22 -95.40
C LEU A 141 -8.63 29.53 -95.22
N TRP A 142 -9.51 28.67 -95.72
CA TRP A 142 -10.96 28.82 -95.52
C TRP A 142 -11.34 28.57 -94.06
N GLN A 143 -10.81 27.53 -93.42
CA GLN A 143 -11.04 27.28 -91.99
C GLN A 143 -10.50 28.41 -91.11
N GLN A 144 -9.35 28.99 -91.46
CA GLN A 144 -8.81 30.15 -90.76
C GLN A 144 -9.69 31.39 -90.95
N ALA A 145 -10.20 31.63 -92.15
CA ALA A 145 -11.14 32.73 -92.43
C ALA A 145 -12.46 32.55 -91.64
N VAL A 146 -13.05 31.34 -91.66
CA VAL A 146 -14.25 31.01 -90.89
C VAL A 146 -14.01 31.13 -89.39
N ALA A 147 -12.85 30.73 -88.88
CA ALA A 147 -12.50 30.89 -87.48
C ALA A 147 -12.36 32.38 -87.09
N LEU A 148 -11.78 33.22 -87.96
CA LEU A 148 -11.68 34.66 -87.73
C LEU A 148 -13.04 35.35 -87.79
N ASP A 149 -13.90 34.96 -88.72
CA ASP A 149 -15.26 35.49 -88.82
C ASP A 149 -16.12 35.02 -87.66
N ASN A 150 -16.04 33.74 -87.25
CA ASN A 150 -16.72 33.24 -86.06
C ASN A 150 -16.23 33.96 -84.79
N ARG A 151 -14.94 34.26 -84.68
CA ARG A 151 -14.40 35.04 -83.56
C ARG A 151 -14.93 36.48 -83.57
N LYS A 152 -15.01 37.11 -84.74
CA LYS A 152 -15.61 38.45 -84.89
C LYS A 152 -17.10 38.43 -84.54
N LEU A 153 -17.86 37.49 -85.07
CA LEU A 153 -19.28 37.32 -84.78
C LEU A 153 -19.52 37.04 -83.30
N ALA A 154 -18.71 36.19 -82.67
CA ALA A 154 -18.79 35.95 -81.23
C ALA A 154 -18.47 37.21 -80.41
N SER A 155 -17.46 37.99 -80.81
CA SER A 155 -17.16 39.26 -80.15
C SER A 155 -18.28 40.29 -80.31
N GLN A 156 -18.88 40.39 -81.50
CA GLN A 156 -20.04 41.26 -81.77
C GLN A 156 -21.28 40.81 -80.99
N ALA A 157 -21.54 39.50 -80.93
CA ALA A 157 -22.63 38.94 -80.14
C ALA A 157 -22.42 39.21 -78.64
N LEU A 158 -21.19 39.09 -78.13
CA LEU A 158 -20.86 39.43 -76.74
C LEU A 158 -20.98 40.93 -76.46
N GLU A 159 -20.59 41.79 -77.39
CA GLU A 159 -20.78 43.23 -77.27
C GLU A 159 -22.27 43.61 -77.28
N GLN A 160 -23.05 43.03 -78.20
CA GLN A 160 -24.50 43.21 -78.22
C GLN A 160 -25.15 42.67 -76.95
N TRP A 161 -24.70 41.53 -76.43
CA TRP A 161 -25.20 40.96 -75.19
C TRP A 161 -24.85 41.84 -73.99
N ARG A 162 -23.59 42.30 -73.85
CA ARG A 162 -23.18 43.25 -72.81
C ARG A 162 -23.97 44.55 -72.89
N HIS A 163 -24.19 45.07 -74.09
CA HIS A 163 -24.99 46.26 -74.31
C HIS A 163 -26.46 46.04 -73.88
N LYS A 164 -27.06 44.89 -74.24
CA LYS A 164 -28.40 44.51 -73.76
C LYS A 164 -28.44 44.37 -72.25
N LEU A 165 -27.41 43.80 -71.62
CA LEU A 165 -27.31 43.66 -70.17
C LEU A 165 -27.15 45.01 -69.47
N GLN A 166 -26.39 45.93 -70.06
CA GLN A 166 -26.27 47.31 -69.59
C GLN A 166 -27.59 48.06 -69.72
N LEU A 167 -28.30 47.92 -70.84
CA LEU A 167 -29.64 48.49 -71.03
C LEU A 167 -30.66 47.91 -70.05
N GLN A 168 -30.64 46.58 -69.84
CA GLN A 168 -31.49 45.93 -68.85
C GLN A 168 -31.16 46.43 -67.45
N ARG A 169 -29.87 46.51 -67.08
CA ARG A 169 -29.46 47.05 -65.78
C ARG A 169 -29.86 48.51 -65.61
N ALA A 170 -29.73 49.34 -66.65
CA ALA A 170 -30.19 50.72 -66.62
C ALA A 170 -31.71 50.80 -66.47
N ALA A 171 -32.47 49.97 -67.19
CA ALA A 171 -33.92 49.88 -67.06
C ALA A 171 -34.34 49.41 -65.66
N TYR A 172 -33.65 48.43 -65.07
CA TYR A 172 -33.91 48.00 -63.70
C TYR A 172 -33.58 49.10 -62.69
N LEU A 173 -32.48 49.85 -62.87
CA LEU A 173 -32.14 51.00 -62.03
C LEU A 173 -33.18 52.12 -62.10
N GLU A 174 -33.91 52.26 -63.21
CA GLU A 174 -35.03 53.21 -63.33
C GLU A 174 -36.32 52.74 -62.66
N TYR A 175 -36.52 51.42 -62.51
CA TYR A 175 -37.67 50.82 -61.82
C TYR A 175 -37.42 50.51 -60.34
N GLU A 176 -36.16 50.48 -59.91
CA GLU A 176 -35.78 50.21 -58.52
C GLU A 176 -36.14 51.39 -57.63
N ASP A 177 -37.13 51.20 -56.75
CA ASP A 177 -37.41 52.14 -55.67
C ASP A 177 -36.24 52.11 -54.67
N PRO A 178 -35.45 53.20 -54.53
CA PRO A 178 -34.28 53.22 -53.67
C PRO A 178 -34.63 52.96 -52.20
N ALA A 179 -35.85 53.26 -51.77
CA ALA A 179 -36.31 52.96 -50.42
C ALA A 179 -36.47 51.44 -50.21
N MET A 180 -37.03 50.73 -51.19
CA MET A 180 -37.21 49.27 -51.12
C MET A 180 -35.87 48.54 -51.17
N ASN A 181 -34.93 49.00 -52.01
CA ASN A 181 -33.58 48.43 -52.03
C ASN A 181 -32.84 48.64 -50.71
N ALA A 182 -32.93 49.81 -50.09
CA ALA A 182 -32.33 50.06 -48.78
C ALA A 182 -32.94 49.13 -47.70
N VAL A 183 -34.25 48.87 -47.76
CA VAL A 183 -34.91 47.89 -46.88
C VAL A 183 -34.39 46.47 -47.16
N ALA A 184 -34.31 46.06 -48.42
CA ALA A 184 -33.81 44.75 -48.82
C ALA A 184 -32.35 44.53 -48.37
N ASP A 185 -31.48 45.52 -48.56
CA ASP A 185 -30.10 45.50 -48.09
C ASP A 185 -30.03 45.41 -46.56
N SER A 186 -30.87 46.17 -45.85
CA SER A 186 -30.92 46.11 -44.38
C SER A 186 -31.37 44.74 -43.86
N LEU A 187 -32.33 44.10 -44.55
CA LEU A 187 -32.81 42.76 -44.23
C LEU A 187 -31.74 41.71 -44.57
N TYR A 188 -31.07 41.84 -45.72
CA TYR A 188 -29.98 40.97 -46.12
C TYR A 188 -28.83 41.03 -45.10
N LEU A 189 -28.39 42.23 -44.72
CA LEU A 189 -27.34 42.42 -43.72
C LEU A 189 -27.76 41.88 -42.35
N ARG A 190 -29.01 42.07 -41.95
CA ARG A 190 -29.55 41.50 -40.70
C ARG A 190 -29.57 39.97 -40.74
N ASN A 191 -29.99 39.36 -41.85
CA ASN A 191 -30.02 37.91 -42.02
C ASN A 191 -28.61 37.32 -42.08
N LEU A 192 -27.69 38.00 -42.78
CA LEU A 192 -26.27 37.62 -42.81
C LEU A 192 -25.66 37.69 -41.41
N ALA A 193 -25.88 38.78 -40.68
CA ALA A 193 -25.42 38.91 -39.30
C ALA A 193 -26.00 37.82 -38.40
N ARG A 194 -27.29 37.48 -38.56
CA ARG A 194 -27.92 36.38 -37.82
C ARG A 194 -27.29 35.03 -38.16
N LYS A 195 -27.05 34.72 -39.44
CA LYS A 195 -26.42 33.47 -39.89
C LYS A 195 -24.96 33.37 -39.41
N VAL A 196 -24.21 34.46 -39.45
CA VAL A 196 -22.83 34.51 -38.92
C VAL A 196 -22.82 34.35 -37.41
N LEU A 197 -23.71 35.02 -36.67
CA LEU A 197 -23.81 34.90 -35.22
C LEU A 197 -24.29 33.51 -34.78
N SER A 198 -25.21 32.88 -35.50
CA SER A 198 -25.64 31.51 -35.19
C SER A 198 -24.51 30.50 -35.45
N HIS A 199 -23.82 30.61 -36.59
CA HIS A 199 -22.64 29.79 -36.87
C HIS A 199 -21.55 29.99 -35.81
N TRP A 200 -21.25 31.24 -35.44
CA TRP A 200 -20.29 31.55 -34.38
C TRP A 200 -20.72 30.97 -33.03
N ARG A 201 -21.99 31.10 -32.63
CA ARG A 201 -22.49 30.48 -31.38
C ARG A 201 -22.37 28.97 -31.40
N ASN A 202 -22.67 28.32 -32.53
CA ASN A 202 -22.57 26.87 -32.67
C ASN A 202 -21.11 26.40 -32.60
N THR A 203 -20.19 27.08 -33.29
CA THR A 203 -18.74 26.77 -33.22
C THR A 203 -18.18 26.98 -31.81
N VAL A 204 -18.57 28.06 -31.11
CA VAL A 204 -18.18 28.27 -29.70
C VAL A 204 -18.76 27.20 -28.78
N ALA A 205 -20.00 26.77 -29.01
CA ALA A 205 -20.61 25.69 -28.24
C ALA A 205 -19.88 24.35 -28.47
N GLU A 206 -19.50 24.05 -29.71
CA GLU A 206 -18.72 22.86 -30.08
C GLU A 206 -17.33 22.89 -29.43
N ILE A 207 -16.61 24.01 -29.49
CA ILE A 207 -15.30 24.17 -28.84
C ILE A 207 -15.44 23.94 -27.33
N ARG A 208 -16.45 24.50 -26.68
CA ARG A 208 -16.72 24.27 -25.25
C ARG A 208 -17.01 22.80 -24.94
N GLN A 209 -17.73 22.09 -25.81
CA GLN A 209 -17.96 20.67 -25.65
C GLN A 209 -16.66 19.87 -25.76
N LEU A 210 -15.80 20.20 -26.72
CA LEU A 210 -14.49 19.57 -26.88
C LEU A 210 -13.56 19.86 -25.69
N ASP A 211 -13.57 21.09 -25.16
CA ASP A 211 -12.81 21.46 -23.96
C ASP A 211 -13.29 20.66 -22.74
N ASN A 212 -14.61 20.53 -22.53
CA ASN A 212 -15.17 19.72 -21.45
C ASN A 212 -14.77 18.24 -21.58
N VAL A 213 -14.74 17.70 -22.80
CA VAL A 213 -14.27 16.34 -23.06
C VAL A 213 -12.78 16.21 -22.76
N ALA A 214 -11.96 17.18 -23.19
CA ALA A 214 -10.52 17.22 -22.94
C ALA A 214 -10.21 17.30 -21.44
N ASP A 215 -10.94 18.12 -20.68
CA ASP A 215 -10.83 18.20 -19.22
C ASP A 215 -11.23 16.88 -18.55
N GLY A 216 -12.30 16.23 -19.04
CA GLY A 216 -12.66 14.88 -18.60
C GLY A 216 -11.54 13.85 -18.80
N PHE A 217 -10.83 13.92 -19.93
CA PHE A 217 -9.65 13.07 -20.19
C PHE A 217 -8.47 13.41 -19.28
N ARG A 218 -8.18 14.70 -19.05
CA ARG A 218 -7.13 15.15 -18.12
C ARG A 218 -7.39 14.66 -16.71
N MET A 219 -8.60 14.86 -16.19
CA MET A 219 -8.99 14.39 -14.85
C MET A 219 -8.84 12.87 -14.71
N ARG A 220 -9.25 12.08 -15.71
CA ARG A 220 -9.07 10.61 -15.68
C ARG A 220 -7.61 10.21 -15.69
N ARG A 221 -6.77 10.90 -16.48
CA ARG A 221 -5.33 10.66 -16.54
C ARG A 221 -4.64 11.00 -15.23
N ASP A 222 -4.99 12.12 -14.61
CA ASP A 222 -4.45 12.56 -13.32
C ASP A 222 -4.90 11.64 -12.18
N ALA A 223 -6.15 11.18 -12.21
CA ALA A 223 -6.66 10.16 -11.29
C ALA A 223 -5.89 8.83 -11.45
N ALA A 224 -5.65 8.37 -12.68
CA ALA A 224 -4.87 7.16 -12.93
C ALA A 224 -3.41 7.30 -12.47
N SER A 225 -2.79 8.46 -12.71
CA SER A 225 -1.43 8.76 -12.27
C SER A 225 -1.31 8.84 -10.75
N SER A 226 -2.25 9.49 -10.07
CA SER A 226 -2.29 9.57 -8.61
C SER A 226 -2.52 8.20 -7.96
N LEU A 227 -3.39 7.36 -8.51
CA LEU A 227 -3.56 5.97 -8.06
C LEU A 227 -2.29 5.14 -8.26
N LYS A 228 -1.59 5.31 -9.39
CA LYS A 228 -0.30 4.66 -9.62
C LYS A 228 0.75 5.12 -8.60
N ASN A 229 0.84 6.42 -8.32
CA ASN A 229 1.77 6.96 -7.34
C ASN A 229 1.43 6.50 -5.92
N TRP A 230 0.14 6.43 -5.58
CA TRP A 230 -0.32 5.92 -4.29
C TRP A 230 -0.02 4.43 -4.12
N THR A 231 -0.23 3.61 -5.15
CA THR A 231 0.12 2.17 -5.11
C THR A 231 1.63 1.94 -5.04
N LEU A 232 2.44 2.77 -5.69
CA LEU A 232 3.90 2.75 -5.54
C LEU A 232 4.35 3.16 -4.13
N SER A 233 3.79 4.26 -3.60
CA SER A 233 4.10 4.75 -2.25
C SER A 233 3.70 3.74 -1.16
N THR A 234 2.52 3.12 -1.27
CA THR A 234 2.08 2.07 -0.34
C THR A 234 2.98 0.83 -0.42
N ARG A 235 3.43 0.46 -1.62
CA ARG A 235 4.40 -0.63 -1.81
C ARG A 235 5.77 -0.29 -1.22
N GLU A 236 6.24 0.94 -1.38
CA GLU A 236 7.48 1.43 -0.77
C GLU A 236 7.40 1.38 0.76
N MET A 237 6.30 1.87 1.36
CA MET A 237 6.07 1.77 2.81
C MET A 237 6.09 0.32 3.31
N LEU A 238 5.51 -0.62 2.55
CA LEU A 238 5.59 -2.05 2.89
C LEU A 238 7.03 -2.57 2.82
N PHE A 239 7.81 -2.17 1.81
CA PHE A 239 9.21 -2.57 1.72
C PHE A 239 10.07 -1.98 2.84
N VAL A 240 9.82 -0.73 3.24
CA VAL A 240 10.48 -0.12 4.41
C VAL A 240 10.13 -0.90 5.67
N LYS A 241 8.85 -1.20 5.92
CA LYS A 241 8.44 -2.02 7.07
C LYS A 241 9.08 -3.41 7.08
N ILE A 242 9.11 -4.12 5.94
CA ILE A 242 9.75 -5.44 5.84
C ILE A 242 11.26 -5.33 6.07
N ARG A 243 11.90 -4.26 5.56
CA ARG A 243 13.32 -4.00 5.78
C ARG A 243 13.61 -3.75 7.26
N ASP A 244 12.82 -2.90 7.91
CA ASP A 244 12.94 -2.58 9.33
C ASP A 244 12.71 -3.82 10.19
N GLU A 245 11.71 -4.64 9.89
CA GLU A 245 11.52 -5.93 10.56
C GLU A 245 12.72 -6.86 10.41
N ARG A 246 13.31 -6.95 9.21
CA ARG A 246 14.52 -7.77 8.99
C ARG A 246 15.71 -7.24 9.78
N VAL A 247 15.89 -5.92 9.85
CA VAL A 247 16.94 -5.30 10.65
C VAL A 247 16.68 -5.55 12.13
N LEU A 248 15.45 -5.38 12.61
CA LEU A 248 15.05 -5.68 13.98
C LEU A 248 15.31 -7.16 14.34
N ARG A 249 14.90 -8.12 13.50
CA ARG A 249 15.19 -9.55 13.73
C ARG A 249 16.70 -9.83 13.79
N LYS A 250 17.50 -9.23 12.89
CA LYS A 250 18.97 -9.37 12.90
C LYS A 250 19.59 -8.77 14.16
N THR A 251 19.14 -7.57 14.57
CA THR A 251 19.65 -6.91 15.79
C THR A 251 19.23 -7.65 17.05
N LEU A 252 18.00 -8.18 17.10
CA LEU A 252 17.49 -8.97 18.20
C LEU A 252 18.19 -10.33 18.30
N GLY A 253 18.48 -10.99 17.17
CA GLY A 253 19.31 -12.19 17.14
C GLY A 253 20.72 -11.94 17.68
N LYS A 254 21.39 -10.89 17.21
CA LYS A 254 22.71 -10.48 17.74
C LYS A 254 22.65 -10.10 19.22
N TRP A 255 21.57 -9.46 19.67
CA TRP A 255 21.37 -9.14 21.08
C TRP A 255 21.18 -10.41 21.90
N GLN A 256 20.37 -11.37 21.44
CA GLN A 256 20.19 -12.66 22.09
C GLN A 256 21.52 -13.41 22.22
N GLU A 257 22.30 -13.52 21.14
CA GLU A 257 23.64 -14.11 21.16
C GLU A 257 24.56 -13.41 22.17
N ARG A 258 24.59 -12.08 22.19
CA ARG A 258 25.37 -11.32 23.18
C ARG A 258 24.89 -11.54 24.61
N THR A 259 23.59 -11.59 24.84
CA THR A 259 23.04 -11.87 26.18
C THR A 259 23.30 -13.29 26.63
N ALA A 260 23.31 -14.27 25.73
CA ALA A 260 23.70 -15.64 26.03
C ALA A 260 25.18 -15.70 26.43
N ASN A 261 26.06 -15.09 25.63
CA ASN A 261 27.49 -15.00 25.94
C ASN A 261 27.76 -14.27 27.27
N LEU A 262 27.02 -13.20 27.57
CA LEU A 262 27.15 -12.51 28.86
C LEU A 262 26.70 -13.38 30.02
N ARG A 263 25.61 -14.15 29.87
CA ARG A 263 25.18 -15.10 30.91
C ARG A 263 26.19 -16.22 31.12
N GLU A 264 26.78 -16.75 30.06
CA GLU A 264 27.86 -17.75 30.17
C GLU A 264 29.08 -17.18 30.91
N MET A 265 29.46 -15.94 30.60
CA MET A 265 30.54 -15.24 31.29
C MET A 265 30.20 -14.92 32.75
N GLU A 266 28.94 -14.59 33.06
CA GLU A 266 28.46 -14.37 34.44
C GLU A 266 28.47 -15.65 35.27
N VAL A 267 28.06 -16.78 34.69
CA VAL A 267 28.14 -18.11 35.34
C VAL A 267 29.60 -18.48 35.59
N ALA A 268 30.47 -18.32 34.58
CA ALA A 268 31.90 -18.55 34.76
C ALA A 268 32.53 -17.64 35.83
N ALA A 269 32.11 -16.37 35.89
CA ALA A 269 32.56 -15.43 36.92
C ALA A 269 32.02 -15.78 38.31
N ALA A 270 30.79 -16.28 38.42
CA ALA A 270 30.22 -16.77 39.67
C ALA A 270 31.00 -17.98 40.19
N ASP A 271 31.32 -18.96 39.32
CA ASP A 271 32.13 -20.13 39.68
C ASP A 271 33.52 -19.72 40.20
N VAL A 272 34.15 -18.71 39.61
CA VAL A 272 35.45 -18.19 40.08
C VAL A 272 35.30 -17.51 41.44
N ARG A 273 34.24 -16.72 41.66
CA ARG A 273 33.98 -16.09 42.96
C ARG A 273 33.70 -17.13 44.04
N ASP A 274 32.96 -18.19 43.73
CA ASP A 274 32.65 -19.26 44.66
C ASP A 274 33.90 -20.06 45.04
N ARG A 275 34.78 -20.34 44.07
CA ARG A 275 36.10 -20.94 44.36
C ARG A 275 36.96 -20.03 45.24
N GLN A 276 37.05 -18.73 44.94
CA GLN A 276 37.80 -17.79 45.78
C GLN A 276 37.19 -17.62 47.18
N ALA A 277 35.86 -17.63 47.29
CA ALA A 277 35.18 -17.58 48.58
C ALA A 277 35.48 -18.84 49.42
N LEU A 278 35.50 -20.01 48.77
CA LEU A 278 35.85 -21.28 49.39
C LEU A 278 37.32 -21.31 49.83
N GLU A 279 38.26 -20.87 48.99
CA GLU A 279 39.68 -20.75 49.35
C GLU A 279 39.89 -19.80 50.53
N ASN A 280 39.24 -18.63 50.51
CA ASN A 280 39.29 -17.67 51.61
C ASN A 280 38.68 -18.23 52.91
N ALA A 281 37.61 -19.00 52.81
CA ALA A 281 37.00 -19.68 53.97
C ALA A 281 37.91 -20.77 54.53
N LEU A 282 38.54 -21.58 53.68
CA LEU A 282 39.51 -22.59 54.08
C LEU A 282 40.73 -21.95 54.74
N MET A 283 41.28 -20.88 54.16
CA MET A 283 42.40 -20.13 54.73
C MET A 283 42.06 -19.56 56.11
N LYS A 284 40.85 -18.99 56.28
CA LYS A 284 40.38 -18.51 57.59
C LYS A 284 40.21 -19.65 58.59
N MET A 285 39.72 -20.82 58.17
CA MET A 285 39.61 -21.98 59.06
C MET A 285 40.98 -22.52 59.49
N VAL A 286 41.94 -22.59 58.58
CA VAL A 286 43.32 -23.00 58.89
C VAL A 286 43.97 -22.01 59.86
N ALA A 287 43.84 -20.71 59.61
CA ALA A 287 44.33 -19.67 60.51
C ALA A 287 43.64 -19.71 61.88
N LYS A 288 42.33 -20.02 61.93
CA LYS A 288 41.62 -20.15 63.21
C LYS A 288 42.05 -21.40 63.97
N ARG A 289 42.31 -22.50 63.27
CA ARG A 289 42.82 -23.74 63.87
C ARG A 289 44.21 -23.56 64.46
N SER A 290 45.10 -22.81 63.80
CA SER A 290 46.41 -22.50 64.36
C SER A 290 46.32 -21.57 65.58
N GLN A 291 45.43 -20.57 65.56
CA GLN A 291 45.15 -19.73 66.73
C GLN A 291 44.62 -20.53 67.92
N ILE A 292 43.68 -21.47 67.69
CA ILE A 292 43.14 -22.32 68.75
C ILE A 292 44.26 -23.19 69.34
N ARG A 293 45.11 -23.80 68.52
CA ARG A 293 46.26 -24.59 69.01
C ARG A 293 47.23 -23.75 69.82
N GLN A 294 47.51 -22.51 69.42
CA GLN A 294 48.36 -21.60 70.19
C GLN A 294 47.71 -21.20 71.53
N ALA A 295 46.39 -20.98 71.54
CA ALA A 295 45.66 -20.70 72.77
C ALA A 295 45.62 -21.93 73.70
N GLU A 296 45.49 -23.13 73.15
CA GLU A 296 45.54 -24.39 73.89
C GLU A 296 46.92 -24.60 74.54
N THR A 297 48.02 -24.39 73.81
CA THR A 297 49.37 -24.52 74.39
C THR A 297 49.63 -23.47 75.47
N GLN A 298 49.19 -22.23 75.28
CA GLN A 298 49.26 -21.20 76.32
C GLN A 298 48.41 -21.56 77.55
N ALA A 299 47.21 -22.10 77.35
CA ALA A 299 46.34 -22.52 78.45
C ALA A 299 46.96 -23.67 79.26
N VAL A 300 47.60 -24.64 78.60
CA VAL A 300 48.33 -25.74 79.27
C VAL A 300 49.48 -25.19 80.11
N LEU A 301 50.31 -24.29 79.56
CA LEU A 301 51.41 -23.68 80.31
C LEU A 301 50.94 -22.89 81.54
N VAL A 302 49.83 -22.14 81.40
CA VAL A 302 49.23 -21.41 82.53
C VAL A 302 48.66 -22.38 83.57
N TYR A 303 48.05 -23.47 83.14
CA TYR A 303 47.51 -24.49 84.04
C TYR A 303 48.62 -25.21 84.82
N GLU A 304 49.70 -25.64 84.16
CA GLU A 304 50.87 -26.24 84.79
C GLU A 304 51.55 -25.28 85.77
N GLY A 305 51.71 -24.01 85.39
CA GLY A 305 52.24 -22.95 86.27
C GLY A 305 51.34 -22.63 87.48
N ASN A 306 50.03 -22.80 87.35
CA ASN A 306 49.10 -22.63 88.46
C ASN A 306 49.06 -23.87 89.36
N LEU A 307 49.21 -25.06 88.79
CA LEU A 307 49.29 -26.31 89.55
C LEU A 307 50.56 -26.34 90.41
N SER A 308 51.71 -25.97 89.85
CA SER A 308 52.99 -25.89 90.57
C SER A 308 52.95 -24.83 91.69
N ARG A 309 52.35 -23.65 91.43
CA ARG A 309 52.10 -22.63 92.47
C ARG A 309 51.18 -23.13 93.58
N LYS A 310 50.11 -23.85 93.25
CA LYS A 310 49.23 -24.44 94.27
C LYS A 310 49.97 -25.48 95.10
N MET A 311 50.74 -26.38 94.48
CA MET A 311 51.55 -27.37 95.18
C MET A 311 52.59 -26.71 96.10
N LEU A 312 53.30 -25.69 95.60
CA LEU A 312 54.25 -24.92 96.42
C LEU A 312 53.56 -24.19 97.56
N GLN A 313 52.38 -23.59 97.35
CA GLN A 313 51.63 -22.95 98.42
C GLN A 313 51.17 -23.97 99.47
N THR A 314 50.66 -25.14 99.07
CA THR A 314 50.31 -26.19 100.02
C THR A 314 51.51 -26.70 100.79
N TRP A 315 52.67 -26.83 100.12
CA TRP A 315 53.92 -27.24 100.74
C TRP A 315 54.47 -26.20 101.72
N LEU A 316 54.47 -24.91 101.34
CA LEU A 316 54.84 -23.80 102.22
C LEU A 316 53.94 -23.73 103.45
N VAL A 317 52.62 -23.91 103.27
CA VAL A 317 51.67 -23.97 104.39
C VAL A 317 51.96 -25.17 105.31
N HIS A 318 52.34 -26.32 104.76
CA HIS A 318 52.77 -27.47 105.57
C HIS A 318 54.09 -27.20 106.31
N LEU A 319 55.05 -26.54 105.67
CA LEU A 319 56.35 -26.19 106.24
C LEU A 319 56.19 -25.17 107.38
N ASP A 320 55.33 -24.17 107.19
CA ASP A 320 54.95 -23.22 108.23
C ASP A 320 54.20 -23.91 109.37
N HIS A 321 53.35 -24.89 109.07
CA HIS A 321 52.66 -25.66 110.11
C HIS A 321 53.64 -26.50 110.95
N ILE A 322 54.66 -27.10 110.33
CA ILE A 322 55.73 -27.84 111.03
C ILE A 322 56.55 -26.89 111.90
N ARG A 323 57.00 -25.75 111.37
CA ARG A 323 57.74 -24.73 112.15
C ARG A 323 56.93 -24.15 113.30
N LEU A 324 55.63 -23.98 113.11
CA LEU A 324 54.73 -23.51 114.16
C LEU A 324 54.50 -24.59 115.22
N ASN A 325 54.50 -25.87 114.85
CA ASN A 325 54.45 -26.99 115.80
C ASN A 325 55.78 -27.18 116.55
N GLU A 326 56.94 -26.95 115.94
CA GLU A 326 58.24 -26.92 116.63
C GLU A 326 58.30 -25.79 117.66
N ARG A 327 57.90 -24.57 117.28
CA ARG A 327 57.79 -23.43 118.22
C ARG A 327 56.77 -23.67 119.33
N ARG A 328 55.69 -24.42 119.04
CA ARG A 328 54.72 -24.84 120.07
C ARG A 328 55.28 -25.95 120.97
N ALA A 329 56.17 -26.81 120.48
CA ALA A 329 56.83 -27.82 121.29
C ALA A 329 57.87 -27.19 122.24
N GLU A 330 58.64 -26.21 121.76
CA GLU A 330 59.55 -25.40 122.57
C GLU A 330 58.78 -24.55 123.61
N ALA A 331 57.70 -23.87 123.18
CA ALA A 331 56.84 -23.12 124.10
C ALA A 331 56.08 -24.05 125.07
N ALA A 332 55.77 -25.29 124.70
CA ALA A 332 55.16 -26.27 125.61
C ALA A 332 56.17 -26.76 126.65
N ALA A 333 57.47 -26.90 126.31
CA ALA A 333 58.53 -27.19 127.27
C ALA A 333 58.66 -26.07 128.32
N ASP A 334 58.61 -24.81 127.90
CA ASP A 334 58.62 -23.64 128.80
C ASP A 334 57.29 -23.47 129.58
N TYR A 335 56.19 -23.99 129.03
CA TYR A 335 54.86 -23.95 129.66
C TYR A 335 54.72 -24.97 130.79
N PHE A 336 55.41 -26.12 130.75
CA PHE A 336 55.46 -27.05 131.89
C PHE A 336 56.30 -26.50 133.05
N ALA A 337 57.31 -25.65 132.78
CA ALA A 337 58.08 -24.94 133.80
C ALA A 337 57.29 -23.77 134.45
N SER A 338 56.37 -23.13 133.73
CA SER A 338 55.54 -22.01 134.23
C SER A 338 54.11 -22.40 134.68
N LYS A 339 53.75 -23.69 134.59
CA LYS A 339 52.44 -24.22 135.02
C LYS A 339 52.18 -24.07 136.52
N HIS A 340 53.22 -23.97 137.35
CA HIS A 340 53.10 -23.69 138.79
C HIS A 340 52.87 -22.21 139.14
N THR A 341 53.15 -21.27 138.23
CA THR A 341 52.92 -19.82 138.46
C THR A 341 51.56 -19.37 137.90
N LEU A 342 51.00 -20.09 136.93
CA LEU A 342 49.72 -19.78 136.25
C LEU A 342 48.45 -20.10 137.06
N GLN A 343 48.55 -20.82 138.18
CA GLN A 343 47.41 -20.99 139.11
C GLN A 343 46.98 -19.64 139.74
N LYS A 344 47.91 -18.68 139.87
CA LYS A 344 47.61 -17.30 140.30
C LYS A 344 47.04 -16.39 139.20
N TRP A 345 47.09 -16.79 137.93
CA TRP A 345 46.63 -15.95 136.81
C TRP A 345 45.16 -16.18 136.43
N ARG A 346 44.52 -17.23 136.98
CA ARG A 346 43.11 -17.56 136.74
C ARG A 346 42.13 -16.47 137.18
N GLU A 347 42.55 -15.55 138.04
CA GLU A 347 41.73 -14.40 138.47
C GLU A 347 41.69 -13.27 137.42
N LYS A 348 42.70 -13.18 136.54
CA LYS A 348 42.80 -12.13 135.51
C LYS A 348 42.07 -12.46 134.20
N ALA A 349 41.65 -13.72 134.02
CA ALA A 349 41.00 -14.21 132.80
C ALA A 349 39.52 -13.76 132.65
N ARG A 350 38.90 -13.20 133.70
CA ARG A 350 37.52 -12.70 133.64
C ARG A 350 37.37 -11.44 132.76
N LEU A 351 38.42 -10.63 132.59
CA LEU A 351 38.38 -9.42 131.76
C LEU A 351 38.50 -9.66 130.24
N ARG A 352 39.01 -10.82 129.78
CA ARG A 352 39.17 -11.11 128.34
C ARG A 352 37.94 -11.69 127.64
N ILE A 353 36.89 -12.01 128.39
CA ILE A 353 35.63 -12.53 127.82
C ILE A 353 34.81 -11.39 127.17
N GLU A 354 35.06 -10.13 127.56
CA GLU A 354 34.34 -8.96 127.05
C GLU A 354 34.87 -8.48 125.68
N GLU A 355 36.18 -8.57 125.41
CA GLU A 355 36.77 -8.16 124.12
C GLU A 355 36.36 -9.08 122.95
N LYS A 356 36.13 -10.37 123.21
CA LYS A 356 35.70 -11.33 122.16
C LYS A 356 34.30 -11.01 121.63
N LYS A 357 33.40 -10.53 122.49
CA LYS A 357 32.03 -10.15 122.10
C LYS A 357 32.00 -8.92 121.18
N ALA A 358 32.94 -7.98 121.33
CA ALA A 358 33.01 -6.77 120.49
C ALA A 358 33.49 -7.06 119.05
N ILE A 359 34.39 -8.04 118.86
CA ILE A 359 34.95 -8.37 117.54
C ILE A 359 33.95 -9.18 116.69
N GLU A 360 33.13 -10.02 117.31
CA GLU A 360 32.08 -10.79 116.63
C GLU A 360 30.94 -9.89 116.12
N ALA A 361 30.54 -8.88 116.88
CA ALA A 361 29.54 -7.88 116.46
C ALA A 361 30.01 -7.08 115.23
N ARG A 362 31.29 -6.68 115.19
CA ARG A 362 31.85 -5.90 114.06
C ARG A 362 31.92 -6.71 112.76
N LYS A 363 32.19 -8.02 112.84
CA LYS A 363 32.20 -8.91 111.67
C LYS A 363 30.81 -9.10 111.05
N HIS A 364 29.77 -9.20 111.88
CA HIS A 364 28.39 -9.32 111.40
C HIS A 364 27.90 -8.05 110.68
N ILE A 365 28.26 -6.86 111.16
CA ILE A 365 27.86 -5.59 110.53
C ILE A 365 28.55 -5.40 109.17
N LEU A 366 29.83 -5.78 109.06
CA LEU A 366 30.57 -5.66 107.80
C LEU A 366 30.09 -6.69 106.75
N SER A 367 29.81 -7.94 107.12
CA SER A 367 29.31 -8.93 106.17
C SER A 367 27.94 -8.53 105.59
N PHE A 368 27.07 -7.95 106.42
CA PHE A 368 25.73 -7.51 105.99
C PHE A 368 25.78 -6.31 105.04
N THR A 369 26.64 -5.32 105.32
CA THR A 369 26.76 -4.12 104.48
C THR A 369 27.36 -4.40 103.11
N TYR A 370 28.37 -5.27 103.02
CA TYR A 370 28.93 -5.69 101.73
C TYR A 370 27.97 -6.58 100.93
N PHE A 371 27.22 -7.45 101.59
CA PHE A 371 26.22 -8.29 100.92
C PHE A 371 25.09 -7.46 100.30
N HIS A 372 24.61 -6.43 101.00
CA HIS A 372 23.60 -5.53 100.44
C HIS A 372 24.10 -4.73 99.23
N LYS A 373 25.33 -4.21 99.27
CA LYS A 373 25.94 -3.51 98.13
C LYS A 373 26.09 -4.44 96.92
N TRP A 374 26.52 -5.68 97.14
CA TRP A 374 26.63 -6.68 96.07
C TRP A 374 25.26 -7.02 95.46
N ARG A 375 24.22 -7.21 96.29
CA ARG A 375 22.84 -7.49 95.84
C ARG A 375 22.26 -6.34 95.03
N ALA A 376 22.53 -5.09 95.41
CA ALA A 376 22.13 -3.91 94.65
C ALA A 376 22.85 -3.81 93.29
N ALA A 377 24.17 -4.08 93.25
CA ALA A 377 24.95 -4.07 92.01
C ALA A 377 24.53 -5.18 91.03
N THR A 378 24.25 -6.38 91.53
CA THR A 378 23.74 -7.49 90.68
C THR A 378 22.33 -7.21 90.15
N LYS A 379 21.47 -6.54 90.93
CA LYS A 379 20.14 -6.13 90.45
C LYS A 379 20.24 -5.12 89.32
N LYS A 380 21.07 -4.07 89.45
CA LYS A 380 21.33 -3.10 88.36
C LYS A 380 21.94 -3.75 87.12
N SER A 381 22.87 -4.70 87.28
CA SER A 381 23.46 -5.43 86.15
C SER A 381 22.41 -6.25 85.39
N LYS A 382 21.50 -6.94 86.12
CA LYS A 382 20.38 -7.67 85.50
C LYS A 382 19.41 -6.73 84.80
N GLU A 383 19.02 -5.62 85.42
CA GLU A 383 18.14 -4.62 84.82
C GLU A 383 18.72 -4.02 83.54
N MET A 384 20.03 -3.71 83.51
CA MET A 384 20.69 -3.25 82.28
C MET A 384 20.63 -4.31 81.17
N LYS A 385 20.97 -5.57 81.48
CA LYS A 385 20.89 -6.67 80.50
C LYS A 385 19.47 -6.89 79.98
N TYR A 386 18.46 -6.80 80.85
CA TYR A 386 17.05 -6.89 80.42
C TYR A 386 16.64 -5.68 79.56
N SER A 387 17.09 -4.47 79.89
CA SER A 387 16.80 -3.28 79.08
C SER A 387 17.44 -3.34 77.69
N GLU A 388 18.65 -3.89 77.60
CA GLU A 388 19.40 -4.01 76.35
C GLU A 388 18.80 -5.09 75.44
N SER A 389 18.50 -6.26 76.01
CA SER A 389 17.79 -7.33 75.31
C SER A 389 16.39 -6.90 74.86
N TYR A 390 15.67 -6.12 75.67
CA TYR A 390 14.39 -5.53 75.29
C TYR A 390 14.53 -4.55 74.12
N LYS A 391 15.54 -3.68 74.11
CA LYS A 391 15.83 -2.76 72.98
C LYS A 391 16.13 -3.53 71.69
N ILE A 392 16.92 -4.60 71.76
CA ILE A 392 17.24 -5.45 70.61
C ILE A 392 15.97 -6.15 70.09
N MET A 393 15.17 -6.72 70.99
CA MET A 393 13.90 -7.37 70.62
C MET A 393 12.95 -6.37 69.96
N ARG A 394 12.80 -5.17 70.52
CA ARG A 394 11.95 -4.11 69.93
C ARG A 394 12.42 -3.68 68.55
N ARG A 395 13.73 -3.56 68.31
CA ARG A 395 14.28 -3.28 66.97
C ARG A 395 13.95 -4.41 65.99
N LYS A 396 14.11 -5.67 66.40
CA LYS A 396 13.76 -6.85 65.58
C LYS A 396 12.27 -6.86 65.21
N VAL A 397 11.39 -6.61 66.17
CA VAL A 397 9.93 -6.54 65.92
C VAL A 397 9.60 -5.42 64.94
N LYS A 398 10.12 -4.20 65.15
CA LYS A 398 9.92 -3.08 64.22
C LYS A 398 10.43 -3.39 62.81
N MET A 399 11.61 -4.02 62.70
CA MET A 399 12.19 -4.38 61.41
C MET A 399 11.38 -5.47 60.70
N ASN A 400 10.84 -6.44 61.45
CA ASN A 400 9.93 -7.44 60.88
C ASN A 400 8.61 -6.82 60.41
N ILE A 401 8.01 -5.91 61.18
CA ILE A 401 6.80 -5.17 60.76
C ILE A 401 7.07 -4.35 59.50
N ALA A 402 8.23 -3.69 59.42
CA ALA A 402 8.61 -2.93 58.23
C ALA A 402 8.82 -3.85 57.01
N ARG A 403 9.43 -5.04 57.20
CA ARG A 403 9.60 -6.02 56.12
C ARG A 403 8.26 -6.60 55.66
N THR A 404 7.35 -6.93 56.56
CA THR A 404 6.03 -7.44 56.18
C THR A 404 5.23 -6.37 55.43
N ALA A 405 5.24 -5.12 55.91
CA ALA A 405 4.61 -4.00 55.20
C ALA A 405 5.22 -3.77 53.81
N LEU A 406 6.55 -3.80 53.68
CA LEU A 406 7.23 -3.67 52.38
C LEU A 406 6.92 -4.82 51.43
N ASN A 407 6.82 -6.05 51.93
CA ASN A 407 6.47 -7.22 51.12
C ASN A 407 5.03 -7.10 50.61
N VAL A 408 4.07 -6.76 51.48
CA VAL A 408 2.67 -6.52 51.08
C VAL A 408 2.58 -5.37 50.06
N TRP A 409 3.34 -4.29 50.25
CA TRP A 409 3.38 -3.19 49.30
C TRP A 409 3.96 -3.61 47.95
N ARG A 410 5.06 -4.38 47.93
CA ARG A 410 5.64 -4.92 46.70
C ARG A 410 4.66 -5.84 45.98
N GLU A 411 3.98 -6.71 46.72
CA GLU A 411 3.01 -7.64 46.17
C GLU A 411 1.81 -6.91 45.53
N LYS A 412 1.27 -5.90 46.22
CA LYS A 412 0.24 -5.00 45.69
C LYS A 412 0.73 -4.21 44.46
N ALA A 413 1.97 -3.71 44.47
CA ALA A 413 2.56 -3.00 43.35
C ALA A 413 2.76 -3.91 42.13
N THR A 414 3.18 -5.17 42.34
CA THR A 414 3.26 -6.17 41.27
C THR A 414 1.88 -6.51 40.71
N GLN A 415 0.87 -6.64 41.57
CA GLN A 415 -0.51 -6.90 41.16
C GLN A 415 -1.08 -5.73 40.34
N MET A 416 -0.83 -4.48 40.74
CA MET A 416 -1.21 -3.30 39.95
C MET A 416 -0.47 -3.23 38.60
N ARG A 417 0.81 -3.59 38.55
CA ARG A 417 1.53 -3.68 37.27
C ARG A 417 0.92 -4.75 36.36
N GLN A 418 0.60 -5.92 36.89
CA GLN A 418 -0.05 -6.98 36.12
C GLN A 418 -1.42 -6.53 35.59
N MET A 419 -2.25 -5.89 36.42
CA MET A 419 -3.53 -5.33 35.96
C MET A 419 -3.36 -4.24 34.91
N ASN A 420 -2.31 -3.40 35.00
CA ASN A 420 -2.04 -2.41 33.97
C ASN A 420 -1.59 -3.05 32.66
N VAL A 421 -0.77 -4.11 32.71
CA VAL A 421 -0.37 -4.87 31.51
C VAL A 421 -1.59 -5.52 30.85
N THR A 422 -2.46 -6.18 31.62
CA THR A 422 -3.68 -6.79 31.06
C THR A 422 -4.65 -5.75 30.53
N ALA A 423 -4.77 -4.58 31.16
CA ALA A 423 -5.56 -3.46 30.64
C ALA A 423 -5.00 -2.90 29.33
N GLN A 424 -3.67 -2.80 29.20
CA GLN A 424 -3.03 -2.37 27.95
C GLN A 424 -3.21 -3.40 26.84
N GLU A 425 -3.08 -4.69 27.14
CA GLU A 425 -3.36 -5.77 26.19
C GLU A 425 -4.83 -5.74 25.72
N PHE A 426 -5.76 -5.48 26.64
CA PHE A 426 -7.18 -5.37 26.29
C PHE A 426 -7.46 -4.16 25.38
N ARG A 427 -6.84 -3.01 25.67
CA ARG A 427 -6.91 -1.82 24.78
C ARG A 427 -6.34 -2.14 23.40
N ALA A 428 -5.17 -2.74 23.33
CA ALA A 428 -4.54 -3.12 22.06
C ALA A 428 -5.40 -4.10 21.24
N ARG A 429 -6.02 -5.09 21.88
CA ARG A 429 -6.96 -6.00 21.20
C ARG A 429 -8.19 -5.26 20.67
N LYS A 430 -8.76 -4.36 21.47
CA LYS A 430 -9.94 -3.57 21.09
C LYS A 430 -9.62 -2.61 19.94
N ASP A 431 -8.43 -2.03 19.91
CA ASP A 431 -7.97 -1.16 18.83
C ASP A 431 -7.79 -1.93 17.51
N VAL A 432 -7.26 -3.16 17.57
CA VAL A 432 -7.16 -4.05 16.40
C VAL A 432 -8.54 -4.47 15.88
N GLU A 433 -9.48 -4.79 16.78
CA GLU A 433 -10.86 -5.12 16.39
C GLU A 433 -11.58 -3.91 15.78
N ASN A 434 -11.44 -2.72 16.37
CA ASN A 434 -11.97 -1.49 15.81
C ASN A 434 -11.36 -1.22 14.43
N ALA A 435 -10.03 -1.35 14.28
CA ALA A 435 -9.35 -1.19 13.00
C ALA A 435 -9.88 -2.18 11.94
N ARG A 436 -10.12 -3.45 12.32
CA ARG A 436 -10.74 -4.45 11.45
C ARG A 436 -12.17 -4.08 11.06
N ARG A 437 -12.99 -3.58 11.99
CA ARG A 437 -14.36 -3.13 11.69
C ARG A 437 -14.36 -1.94 10.75
N THR A 438 -13.50 -0.94 10.98
CA THR A 438 -13.35 0.19 10.05
C THR A 438 -12.83 -0.25 8.68
N ALA A 439 -11.86 -1.16 8.63
CA ALA A 439 -11.35 -1.68 7.35
C ALA A 439 -12.43 -2.46 6.60
N HIS A 440 -13.18 -3.31 7.29
CA HIS A 440 -14.29 -4.05 6.69
C HIS A 440 -15.41 -3.12 6.21
N GLY A 441 -15.77 -2.11 7.01
CA GLY A 441 -16.71 -1.07 6.60
C GLY A 441 -16.25 -0.30 5.37
N ALA A 442 -14.97 0.09 5.31
CA ALA A 442 -14.39 0.76 4.14
C ALA A 442 -14.40 -0.14 2.89
N ILE A 443 -14.10 -1.45 3.04
CA ILE A 443 -14.17 -2.42 1.95
C ILE A 443 -15.60 -2.56 1.44
N ILE A 444 -16.59 -2.67 2.32
CA ILE A 444 -18.01 -2.76 1.93
C ILE A 444 -18.45 -1.48 1.20
N ILE A 445 -18.11 -0.31 1.74
CA ILE A 445 -18.44 0.98 1.10
C ILE A 445 -17.80 1.05 -0.29
N MET A 446 -16.53 0.67 -0.41
CA MET A 446 -15.81 0.68 -1.68
C MET A 446 -16.41 -0.33 -2.66
N TYR A 447 -16.76 -1.55 -2.21
CA TYR A 447 -17.41 -2.57 -3.03
C TYR A 447 -18.76 -2.09 -3.56
N ASN A 448 -19.63 -1.58 -2.68
CA ASN A 448 -20.93 -1.03 -3.06
C ASN A 448 -20.77 0.16 -4.02
N LYS A 449 -19.74 0.98 -3.83
CA LYS A 449 -19.45 2.10 -4.73
C LYS A 449 -18.96 1.62 -6.10
N THR A 450 -18.12 0.58 -6.14
CA THR A 450 -17.68 -0.03 -7.41
C THR A 450 -18.83 -0.70 -8.14
N GLU A 451 -19.74 -1.35 -7.42
CA GLU A 451 -20.96 -1.94 -7.99
C GLU A 451 -21.86 -0.85 -8.57
N GLN A 452 -22.11 0.24 -7.84
CA GLN A 452 -22.84 1.40 -8.36
C GLN A 452 -22.19 2.01 -9.61
N ILE A 453 -20.85 2.11 -9.65
CA ILE A 453 -20.13 2.60 -10.83
C ILE A 453 -20.27 1.61 -11.99
N GLN A 454 -20.20 0.30 -11.73
CA GLN A 454 -20.41 -0.71 -12.76
C GLN A 454 -21.83 -0.66 -13.30
N GLU A 455 -22.85 -0.56 -12.45
CA GLU A 455 -24.24 -0.37 -12.87
C GLU A 455 -24.42 0.92 -13.68
N ALA A 456 -23.83 2.04 -13.22
CA ALA A 456 -23.89 3.30 -13.93
C ALA A 456 -23.20 3.21 -15.31
N ASN A 457 -22.08 2.50 -15.40
CA ASN A 457 -21.39 2.23 -16.66
C ASN A 457 -22.23 1.35 -17.58
N VAL A 458 -22.86 0.28 -17.08
CA VAL A 458 -23.77 -0.56 -17.88
C VAL A 458 -24.96 0.25 -18.39
N ARG A 459 -25.51 1.15 -17.56
CA ARG A 459 -26.58 2.07 -17.98
C ARG A 459 -26.07 3.07 -19.02
N ALA A 460 -24.87 3.62 -18.83
CA ALA A 460 -24.25 4.54 -19.78
C ALA A 460 -23.94 3.87 -21.11
N ASP A 461 -23.45 2.64 -21.11
CA ASP A 461 -23.23 1.82 -22.31
C ASP A 461 -24.57 1.49 -22.99
N GLY A 462 -25.61 1.20 -22.20
CA GLY A 462 -26.97 1.00 -22.70
C GLY A 462 -27.50 2.25 -23.40
N LEU A 463 -27.33 3.42 -22.78
CA LEU A 463 -27.69 4.72 -23.37
C LEU A 463 -26.83 5.04 -24.58
N PHE A 464 -25.53 4.76 -24.54
CA PHE A 464 -24.62 5.00 -25.65
C PHE A 464 -24.98 4.12 -26.84
N ARG A 465 -25.31 2.84 -26.61
CA ARG A 465 -25.81 1.93 -27.64
C ARG A 465 -27.15 2.41 -28.21
N LYS A 466 -28.08 2.84 -27.37
CA LYS A 466 -29.34 3.43 -27.84
C LYS A 466 -29.09 4.67 -28.68
N ASN A 467 -28.30 5.62 -28.19
CA ASN A 467 -27.91 6.82 -28.93
C ASN A 467 -27.14 6.52 -30.21
N LEU A 468 -26.33 5.45 -30.26
CA LEU A 468 -25.63 5.01 -31.48
C LEU A 468 -26.59 4.41 -32.49
N ILE A 469 -27.55 3.61 -32.02
CA ILE A 469 -28.60 3.01 -32.85
C ILE A 469 -29.49 4.13 -33.42
N GLU A 470 -29.85 5.12 -32.60
CA GLU A 470 -30.62 6.31 -32.98
C GLU A 470 -29.83 7.21 -33.93
N ARG A 471 -28.57 7.57 -33.63
CA ARG A 471 -27.75 8.48 -34.47
C ARG A 471 -27.31 7.90 -35.80
N LEU A 472 -27.22 6.58 -35.93
CA LEU A 472 -26.69 5.97 -37.16
C LEU A 472 -27.79 5.44 -38.08
N GLU A 473 -29.08 5.68 -37.79
CA GLU A 473 -30.22 5.25 -38.65
C GLU A 473 -30.03 3.82 -39.18
N ILE A 474 -29.58 2.96 -38.29
CA ILE A 474 -28.87 1.72 -38.59
C ILE A 474 -29.83 0.61 -39.07
N PHE A 475 -31.07 0.94 -39.41
CA PHE A 475 -32.05 0.03 -40.00
C PHE A 475 -32.27 0.22 -41.51
N GLY A 476 -31.42 0.98 -42.21
CA GLY A 476 -31.25 0.81 -43.66
C GLY A 476 -30.51 -0.49 -43.99
N SER A 477 -31.09 -1.40 -44.77
CA SER A 477 -30.56 -2.75 -45.03
C SER A 477 -29.19 -2.80 -45.75
N ASN A 478 -28.65 -1.68 -46.21
CA ASN A 478 -27.44 -1.63 -47.05
C ASN A 478 -26.11 -1.54 -46.27
N TRP A 479 -26.06 -0.99 -45.05
CA TRP A 479 -24.82 -0.96 -44.25
C TRP A 479 -24.64 -2.25 -43.41
N LEU A 480 -25.72 -3.01 -43.19
CA LEU A 480 -25.72 -4.25 -42.43
C LEU A 480 -24.84 -5.34 -43.06
N VAL A 481 -24.75 -5.40 -44.40
CA VAL A 481 -23.96 -6.42 -45.09
C VAL A 481 -22.45 -6.16 -44.96
N PRO A 482 -21.90 -4.98 -45.29
CA PRO A 482 -20.49 -4.68 -45.05
C PRO A 482 -20.12 -4.76 -43.56
N THR A 483 -20.99 -4.29 -42.67
CA THR A 483 -20.68 -4.25 -41.24
C THR A 483 -20.72 -5.64 -40.61
N ARG A 484 -21.66 -6.52 -41.03
CA ARG A 484 -21.61 -7.95 -40.65
C ARG A 484 -20.34 -8.60 -41.18
N GLN A 485 -19.93 -8.30 -42.40
CA GLN A 485 -18.69 -8.84 -42.96
C GLN A 485 -17.45 -8.33 -42.21
N ILE A 486 -17.42 -7.06 -41.78
CA ILE A 486 -16.35 -6.50 -40.95
C ILE A 486 -16.35 -7.15 -39.56
N LEU A 487 -17.52 -7.32 -38.92
CA LEU A 487 -17.62 -7.97 -37.61
C LEU A 487 -17.27 -9.47 -37.67
N GLU A 488 -17.66 -10.18 -38.74
CA GLU A 488 -17.22 -11.55 -38.98
C GLU A 488 -15.73 -11.62 -39.23
N ASN A 489 -15.15 -10.67 -39.98
CA ASN A 489 -13.71 -10.59 -40.18
C ASN A 489 -12.97 -10.25 -38.88
N GLN A 490 -13.53 -9.41 -38.01
CA GLN A 490 -13.00 -9.13 -36.68
C GLN A 490 -13.09 -10.36 -35.78
N ARG A 491 -14.23 -11.06 -35.76
CA ARG A 491 -14.37 -12.34 -35.02
C ARG A 491 -13.36 -13.37 -35.50
N LYS A 492 -13.22 -13.55 -36.82
CA LYS A 492 -12.17 -14.42 -37.40
C LYS A 492 -10.79 -13.95 -36.98
N ALA A 493 -10.51 -12.64 -37.00
CA ALA A 493 -9.22 -12.10 -36.58
C ALA A 493 -8.95 -12.32 -35.07
N ASP A 494 -9.96 -12.23 -34.23
CA ASP A 494 -9.87 -12.51 -32.79
C ASP A 494 -9.76 -14.01 -32.50
N GLU A 495 -10.41 -14.86 -33.30
CA GLU A 495 -10.17 -16.31 -33.31
C GLU A 495 -8.73 -16.64 -33.74
N TYR A 496 -8.20 -15.96 -34.76
CA TYR A 496 -6.78 -16.09 -35.14
C TYR A 496 -5.83 -15.57 -34.06
N ARG A 497 -6.17 -14.48 -33.37
CA ARG A 497 -5.38 -13.96 -32.25
C ARG A 497 -5.44 -14.89 -31.04
N SER A 498 -6.61 -15.41 -30.70
CA SER A 498 -6.78 -16.34 -29.58
C SER A 498 -6.09 -17.67 -29.86
N THR A 499 -6.20 -18.23 -31.06
CA THR A 499 -5.46 -19.43 -31.47
C THR A 499 -3.94 -19.19 -31.52
N ARG A 500 -3.49 -18.01 -31.99
CA ARG A 500 -2.06 -17.66 -32.00
C ARG A 500 -1.49 -17.45 -30.61
N THR A 501 -2.23 -16.78 -29.72
CA THR A 501 -1.82 -16.59 -28.32
C THR A 501 -1.86 -17.90 -27.55
N ALA A 502 -2.86 -18.76 -27.79
CA ALA A 502 -2.91 -20.12 -27.24
C ALA A 502 -1.75 -20.98 -27.75
N SER A 503 -1.42 -20.92 -29.04
CA SER A 503 -0.26 -21.60 -29.63
C SER A 503 1.05 -21.12 -29.01
N TYR A 504 1.21 -19.80 -28.87
CA TYR A 504 2.36 -19.19 -28.19
C TYR A 504 2.45 -19.61 -26.72
N ALA A 505 1.33 -19.64 -25.99
CA ALA A 505 1.27 -20.09 -24.61
C ALA A 505 1.63 -21.58 -24.48
N VAL A 506 1.13 -22.44 -25.37
CA VAL A 506 1.49 -23.87 -25.41
C VAL A 506 2.97 -24.06 -25.74
N GLN A 507 3.52 -23.26 -26.66
CA GLN A 507 4.94 -23.28 -26.98
C GLN A 507 5.79 -22.85 -25.77
N MET A 508 5.38 -21.79 -25.06
CA MET A 508 6.05 -21.36 -23.84
C MET A 508 5.95 -22.40 -22.72
N LEU A 509 4.78 -23.03 -22.54
CA LEU A 509 4.60 -24.13 -21.59
C LEU A 509 5.47 -25.35 -21.96
N ARG A 510 5.62 -25.68 -23.25
CA ARG A 510 6.57 -26.72 -23.70
C ARG A 510 8.02 -26.33 -23.40
N ASN A 511 8.39 -25.07 -23.62
CA ASN A 511 9.73 -24.58 -23.30
C ASN A 511 10.01 -24.65 -21.80
N TRP A 512 9.06 -24.22 -20.95
CA TRP A 512 9.16 -24.32 -19.50
C TRP A 512 9.18 -25.76 -19.02
N ARG A 513 8.35 -26.63 -19.58
CA ARG A 513 8.38 -28.07 -19.30
C ARG A 513 9.75 -28.66 -19.63
N ASN A 514 10.31 -28.34 -20.80
CA ASN A 514 11.62 -28.82 -21.22
C ASN A 514 12.74 -28.24 -20.33
N ALA A 515 12.63 -26.97 -19.92
CA ALA A 515 13.56 -26.36 -18.97
C ALA A 515 13.51 -27.06 -17.62
N ALA A 516 12.31 -27.31 -17.08
CA ALA A 516 12.10 -28.05 -15.83
C ALA A 516 12.62 -29.49 -15.92
N PHE A 517 12.46 -30.17 -17.06
CA PHE A 517 13.06 -31.48 -17.28
C PHE A 517 14.59 -31.42 -17.33
N ARG A 518 15.18 -30.39 -17.95
CA ARG A 518 16.64 -30.19 -17.96
C ARG A 518 17.19 -29.90 -16.57
N THR A 519 16.54 -29.04 -15.79
CA THR A 519 16.97 -28.75 -14.42
C THR A 519 16.87 -30.00 -13.55
N LYS A 520 15.76 -30.74 -13.63
CA LYS A 520 15.61 -32.00 -12.89
C LYS A 520 16.67 -33.03 -13.29
N ARG A 521 16.97 -33.15 -14.58
CA ARG A 521 18.03 -34.07 -15.05
C ARG A 521 19.42 -33.64 -14.58
N LEU A 522 19.70 -32.33 -14.54
CA LEU A 522 20.95 -31.80 -14.00
C LEU A 522 21.06 -32.03 -12.48
N GLU A 523 19.96 -31.96 -11.74
CA GLU A 523 19.91 -32.33 -10.31
C GLU A 523 20.20 -33.83 -10.13
N GLU A 524 19.55 -34.70 -10.90
CA GLU A 524 19.79 -36.15 -10.87
C GLU A 524 21.25 -36.49 -11.24
N ASP A 525 21.81 -35.85 -12.27
CA ASP A 525 23.22 -36.01 -12.66
C ASP A 525 24.17 -35.49 -11.57
N ALA A 526 23.82 -34.38 -10.91
CA ALA A 526 24.59 -33.83 -9.78
C ALA A 526 24.59 -34.79 -8.58
N ASP A 527 23.45 -35.42 -8.26
CA ASP A 527 23.34 -36.42 -7.19
C ASP A 527 24.14 -37.68 -7.52
N VAL A 528 24.12 -38.15 -8.77
CA VAL A 528 24.94 -39.29 -9.22
C VAL A 528 26.43 -38.96 -9.12
N LEU A 529 26.84 -37.76 -9.52
CA LEU A 529 28.23 -37.29 -9.36
C LEU A 529 28.61 -37.15 -7.90
N PHE A 530 27.70 -36.65 -7.07
CA PHE A 530 27.89 -36.54 -5.62
C PHE A 530 28.13 -37.92 -5.02
N HIS A 531 27.26 -38.90 -5.28
CA HIS A 531 27.45 -40.28 -4.81
C HIS A 531 28.70 -40.95 -5.37
N ARG A 532 29.08 -40.69 -6.63
CA ARG A 532 30.34 -41.20 -7.20
C ARG A 532 31.56 -40.59 -6.49
N ASN A 533 31.50 -39.30 -6.18
CA ASN A 533 32.56 -38.60 -5.46
C ASN A 533 32.62 -39.03 -4.00
N GLU A 534 31.49 -39.25 -3.33
CA GLU A 534 31.43 -39.83 -1.99
C GLU A 534 32.00 -41.25 -1.97
N LYS A 535 31.62 -42.10 -2.93
CA LYS A 535 32.21 -43.45 -3.08
C LYS A 535 33.72 -43.37 -3.32
N LYS A 536 34.19 -42.45 -4.18
CA LYS A 536 35.63 -42.21 -4.38
C LYS A 536 36.32 -41.72 -3.12
N ARG A 537 35.70 -40.82 -2.34
CA ARG A 537 36.22 -40.36 -1.04
C ARG A 537 36.28 -41.51 -0.05
N ALA A 538 35.23 -42.31 0.07
CA ALA A 538 35.18 -43.48 0.94
C ALA A 538 36.24 -44.53 0.56
N LEU A 539 36.38 -44.83 -0.73
CA LEU A 539 37.45 -45.70 -1.23
C LEU A 539 38.83 -45.10 -1.01
N GLY A 540 38.99 -43.78 -1.19
CA GLY A 540 40.21 -43.06 -0.88
C GLY A 540 40.58 -43.15 0.60
N PHE A 541 39.61 -43.01 1.50
CA PHE A 541 39.79 -43.23 2.94
C PHE A 541 40.16 -44.67 3.24
N LEU A 542 39.50 -45.66 2.63
CA LEU A 542 39.83 -47.07 2.81
C LEU A 542 41.22 -47.44 2.26
N GLN A 543 41.61 -46.85 1.12
CA GLN A 543 42.93 -47.06 0.52
C GLN A 543 44.02 -46.38 1.35
N ALA A 544 43.79 -45.15 1.82
CA ALA A 544 44.67 -44.46 2.75
C ALA A 544 44.78 -45.22 4.08
N TRP A 545 43.68 -45.78 4.58
CA TRP A 545 43.67 -46.62 5.77
C TRP A 545 44.42 -47.94 5.54
N ARG A 546 44.25 -48.59 4.39
CA ARG A 546 45.02 -49.80 4.01
C ARG A 546 46.51 -49.50 3.80
N GLN A 547 46.85 -48.33 3.26
CA GLN A 547 48.23 -47.86 3.16
C GLN A 547 48.79 -47.52 4.55
N ALA A 548 48.00 -46.94 5.44
CA ALA A 548 48.40 -46.66 6.81
C ALA A 548 48.60 -47.94 7.62
N SER A 549 47.76 -48.96 7.45
CA SER A 549 47.90 -50.25 8.13
C SER A 549 49.07 -51.07 7.58
N THR A 550 49.32 -51.03 6.26
CA THR A 550 50.52 -51.66 5.67
C THR A 550 51.80 -50.88 5.97
N ARG A 551 51.77 -49.54 6.08
CA ARG A 551 52.89 -48.75 6.62
C ARG A 551 53.11 -49.03 8.10
N SER A 552 52.07 -49.15 8.92
CA SER A 552 52.20 -49.49 10.34
C SER A 552 52.93 -50.83 10.52
N ARG A 553 52.63 -51.83 9.68
CA ARG A 553 53.30 -53.14 9.72
C ARG A 553 54.72 -53.15 9.13
N ARG A 554 55.12 -52.14 8.34
CA ARG A 554 56.45 -52.04 7.72
C ARG A 554 57.35 -51.00 8.41
N GLU A 555 56.78 -50.08 9.17
CA GLU A 555 57.49 -49.06 9.97
C GLU A 555 57.71 -49.49 11.43
N GLU A 556 57.03 -50.53 11.93
CA GLU A 556 57.37 -51.22 13.20
C GLU A 556 58.75 -51.91 13.20
N ALA A 557 59.40 -52.07 12.04
CA ALA A 557 60.76 -52.63 11.93
C ALA A 557 61.86 -51.58 11.65
N VAL A 558 61.53 -50.28 11.47
CA VAL A 558 62.51 -49.23 11.09
C VAL A 558 62.32 -47.90 11.85
N ARG A 559 61.38 -47.77 12.80
CA ARG A 559 61.17 -46.51 13.54
C ARG A 559 61.20 -46.65 15.07
N GLU A 560 62.35 -47.07 15.59
CA GLU A 560 62.78 -46.73 16.96
C GLU A 560 63.58 -45.40 17.03
N ALA A 561 63.74 -44.65 15.93
CA ALA A 561 64.71 -43.54 15.87
C ALA A 561 64.15 -42.13 15.53
N SER A 562 62.85 -41.85 15.66
CA SER A 562 62.36 -40.46 15.47
C SER A 562 61.08 -40.16 16.25
N LEU A 563 61.19 -40.16 17.57
CA LEU A 563 60.25 -39.51 18.48
C LEU A 563 60.61 -38.03 18.60
N VAL A 564 59.92 -37.16 17.86
CA VAL A 564 59.77 -35.75 18.24
C VAL A 564 58.29 -35.35 18.05
N PRO A 565 57.56 -35.01 19.12
CA PRO A 565 56.19 -34.55 19.02
C PRO A 565 56.18 -33.11 18.50
N ALA A 566 55.66 -32.90 17.30
CA ALA A 566 55.35 -31.57 16.79
C ALA A 566 54.27 -30.93 17.69
N THR A 567 54.62 -29.78 18.23
CA THR A 567 53.86 -28.97 19.19
C THR A 567 52.50 -28.49 18.63
N PRO A 568 51.52 -28.18 19.49
CA PRO A 568 50.18 -27.71 19.08
C PRO A 568 50.17 -26.40 18.26
N ALA A 569 51.30 -25.70 18.15
CA ALA A 569 51.42 -24.47 17.36
C ALA A 569 51.44 -24.72 15.84
N ALA A 570 51.89 -25.89 15.37
CA ALA A 570 52.00 -26.21 13.95
C ALA A 570 50.66 -26.56 13.27
N ARG A 571 49.59 -26.87 14.04
CA ARG A 571 48.24 -27.09 13.50
C ARG A 571 47.51 -25.80 13.11
N ARG A 572 47.97 -24.63 13.57
CA ARG A 572 47.30 -23.34 13.30
C ARG A 572 47.66 -22.74 11.94
N SER A 573 48.81 -23.08 11.36
CA SER A 573 49.22 -22.56 10.04
C SER A 573 48.64 -23.34 8.86
N GLN A 574 48.22 -24.60 9.04
CA GLN A 574 47.58 -25.40 7.97
C GLN A 574 46.10 -25.06 7.73
N LEU A 575 45.41 -24.41 8.70
CA LEU A 575 44.03 -23.95 8.54
C LEU A 575 43.90 -22.57 7.86
N LEU A 576 45.02 -21.84 7.71
CA LEU A 576 45.04 -20.54 7.02
C LEU A 576 45.55 -20.64 5.57
N ALA A 577 46.01 -21.82 5.12
CA ALA A 577 46.54 -22.03 3.78
C ALA A 577 45.55 -22.71 2.80
N SER A 578 44.30 -22.98 3.21
CA SER A 578 43.29 -23.67 2.37
C SER A 578 42.06 -22.83 2.01
N THR A 579 42.08 -21.51 2.25
CA THR A 579 41.09 -20.59 1.68
C THR A 579 41.50 -20.24 0.25
N THR A 580 41.14 -21.11 -0.69
CA THR A 580 41.02 -20.77 -2.10
C THR A 580 40.06 -19.58 -2.27
N PRO A 581 40.50 -18.45 -2.87
CA PRO A 581 39.59 -17.37 -3.23
C PRO A 581 38.95 -17.72 -4.57
N ALA A 582 37.80 -18.40 -4.53
CA ALA A 582 36.92 -18.57 -5.68
C ALA A 582 35.65 -17.74 -5.48
N TYR A 583 35.82 -16.42 -5.45
CA TYR A 583 34.75 -15.49 -5.76
C TYR A 583 35.36 -14.32 -6.53
N THR A 584 35.35 -14.46 -7.84
CA THR A 584 35.41 -13.37 -8.81
C THR A 584 34.01 -12.73 -8.86
N PRO A 585 33.74 -11.61 -8.17
CA PRO A 585 32.60 -10.79 -8.55
C PRO A 585 32.92 -10.13 -9.89
N ALA A 586 32.00 -10.28 -10.85
CA ALA A 586 32.03 -9.61 -12.13
C ALA A 586 32.18 -8.09 -11.94
N ILE A 587 33.38 -7.59 -12.26
CA ILE A 587 33.63 -6.19 -12.62
C ILE A 587 33.08 -6.04 -14.04
N GLY A 588 31.88 -5.47 -14.21
CA GLY A 588 31.31 -5.30 -15.55
C GLY A 588 29.86 -4.83 -15.66
N LEU A 589 29.30 -4.09 -14.68
CA LEU A 589 27.90 -3.64 -14.78
C LEU A 589 27.63 -2.19 -14.35
N PHE A 590 28.65 -1.33 -14.35
CA PHE A 590 28.46 0.13 -14.28
C PHE A 590 29.42 0.85 -15.26
N GLY A 591 29.10 0.80 -16.56
CA GLY A 591 29.38 1.97 -17.42
C GLY A 591 28.43 3.08 -16.95
N LYS A 592 28.89 4.27 -16.58
CA LYS A 592 29.56 5.30 -17.38
C LYS A 592 28.68 5.79 -18.53
N ASP A 593 27.80 6.73 -18.19
CA ASP A 593 27.35 7.91 -18.95
C ASP A 593 26.83 8.89 -17.87
N ILE A 594 27.55 9.95 -17.46
CA ILE A 594 27.80 11.25 -18.15
C ILE A 594 26.50 12.07 -18.29
N GLY A 595 26.47 13.21 -17.57
CA GLY A 595 25.41 14.23 -17.55
C GLY A 595 25.04 14.58 -16.09
N ALA A 596 25.82 15.35 -15.32
CA ALA A 596 26.05 16.79 -15.46
C ALA A 596 24.73 17.58 -15.59
N VAL A 597 24.10 17.89 -14.45
CA VAL A 597 23.25 19.08 -14.30
C VAL A 597 23.76 19.77 -13.03
N GLU A 598 24.32 20.94 -13.27
CA GLU A 598 24.89 21.84 -12.29
C GLU A 598 23.79 22.40 -11.37
N GLU A 599 24.15 22.57 -10.10
CA GLU A 599 23.49 23.50 -9.19
C GLU A 599 23.82 24.92 -9.65
N GLU A 600 22.80 25.74 -9.89
CA GLU A 600 22.89 27.19 -9.77
C GLU A 600 21.78 27.68 -8.85
N GLU A 601 22.14 28.74 -8.13
CA GLU A 601 21.40 29.52 -7.14
C GLU A 601 20.09 30.14 -7.64
#